data_AF-A0A1Q3W351-F1
#
_entry.id   AF-A0A1Q3W351-F1
#
_cell.length_a   1.000
_cell.length_b   1.000
_cell.length_c   1.000
_cell.angle_alpha   90.00
_cell.angle_beta   90.00
_cell.angle_gamma   90.00
#
_symmetry.space_group_name_H-M   'P 1'
#
loop_
_entity.id
_entity.type
_entity.pdbx_description
1 polymer ?
#
loop_
_entity_poly.entity_id
_entity_poly.type
_entity_poly.pdbx_seq_one_letter_code
_entity_poly.pdbx_strand_id
1 'polypeptide(L)'
;MNLESLFELTGESAILSVGGLLIGAAFGAFAQASKFCLRSAVIEFSQGLLGSKVAIWLLAFAAAVAATQAAIALGLLDVAGARQLAARGSLSGSIIGGLMFGAGMILARGCASRLLVLSATGNLRALVSGLVLTIVAQTSLRGMLSPVREMLSELWTVPGGQARNLLSSINGGPLLGLWLGLIWLACGLWLARRARIGGVVGASAVGVGLAVAAGWIFTYAVSQSSFSPVQIKSISFTGPSADTLMGLINSTSLPLVFDTGLVPGVFLGSMFAALLRGEWKVQGFHDGPSMWRYLIGAPLMGFGGMLAGGCAVGAGVTGGAIFALTAWIALAAMWAGALLTHLVVDGRAAAPVLAEPAIRRI
;
A
#
# COMPACT_ATOMS: atom_id res chain seq x y z
N MET A 1 -1.70 -15.89 -28.47
CA MET A 1 -2.54 -14.74 -28.88
C MET A 1 -1.76 -13.50 -28.52
N ASN A 2 -1.39 -12.68 -29.51
CA ASN A 2 -0.60 -11.47 -29.27
C ASN A 2 -1.49 -10.38 -28.66
N LEU A 3 -0.95 -9.56 -27.75
CA LEU A 3 -1.67 -8.46 -27.11
C LEU A 3 -2.33 -7.52 -28.14
N GLU A 4 -1.68 -7.30 -29.27
CA GLU A 4 -2.20 -6.54 -30.44
C GLU A 4 -3.55 -7.06 -30.93
N SER A 5 -3.70 -8.37 -31.13
CA SER A 5 -4.97 -8.96 -31.56
C SER A 5 -6.10 -8.83 -30.52
N LEU A 6 -5.74 -8.73 -29.24
CA LEU A 6 -6.70 -8.49 -28.17
C LEU A 6 -7.13 -7.01 -28.12
N PHE A 7 -6.20 -6.08 -28.39
CA PHE A 7 -6.47 -4.64 -28.45
C PHE A 7 -7.47 -4.29 -29.54
N GLU A 8 -7.35 -4.90 -30.72
CA GLU A 8 -8.29 -4.69 -31.84
C GLU A 8 -9.71 -5.18 -31.54
N LEU A 9 -9.87 -6.20 -30.68
CA LEU A 9 -11.17 -6.81 -30.37
C LEU A 9 -11.86 -6.22 -29.13
N THR A 10 -11.10 -5.70 -28.15
CA THR A 10 -11.66 -5.27 -26.84
C THR A 10 -11.34 -3.82 -26.46
N GLY A 11 -10.37 -3.16 -27.11
CA GLY A 11 -9.92 -1.81 -26.79
C GLY A 11 -8.92 -1.74 -25.63
N GLU A 12 -7.94 -0.84 -25.74
CA GLU A 12 -6.84 -0.62 -24.77
C GLU A 12 -7.32 -0.42 -23.33
N SER A 13 -8.36 0.42 -23.17
CA SER A 13 -8.96 0.77 -21.88
C SER A 13 -9.60 -0.43 -21.16
N ALA A 14 -10.23 -1.35 -21.90
CA ALA A 14 -10.85 -2.54 -21.35
C ALA A 14 -9.80 -3.53 -20.83
N ILE A 15 -8.72 -3.75 -21.60
CA ILE A 15 -7.61 -4.62 -21.20
C ILE A 15 -6.94 -4.10 -19.93
N LEU A 16 -6.68 -2.78 -19.84
CA LEU A 16 -6.15 -2.18 -18.62
C LEU A 16 -7.05 -2.43 -17.41
N SER A 17 -8.36 -2.27 -17.58
CA SER A 17 -9.33 -2.46 -16.50
C SER A 17 -9.44 -3.93 -16.07
N VAL A 18 -9.50 -4.86 -17.03
CA VAL A 18 -9.54 -6.31 -16.74
C VAL A 18 -8.24 -6.77 -16.08
N GLY A 19 -7.08 -6.31 -16.55
CA GLY A 19 -5.80 -6.60 -15.92
C GLY A 19 -5.71 -6.03 -14.50
N GLY A 20 -6.19 -4.79 -14.31
CA GLY A 20 -6.35 -4.20 -12.99
C GLY A 20 -7.25 -5.04 -12.07
N LEU A 21 -8.39 -5.52 -12.59
CA LEU A 21 -9.32 -6.36 -11.86
C LEU A 21 -8.70 -7.71 -11.46
N LEU A 22 -8.01 -8.39 -12.36
CA LEU A 22 -7.38 -9.69 -12.09
C LEU A 22 -6.22 -9.56 -11.10
N ILE A 23 -5.33 -8.59 -11.31
CA ILE A 23 -4.20 -8.33 -10.41
C ILE A 23 -4.71 -7.86 -9.04
N GLY A 24 -5.74 -7.02 -9.04
CA GLY A 24 -6.45 -6.60 -7.83
C GLY A 24 -7.07 -7.77 -7.08
N ALA A 25 -7.78 -8.67 -7.77
CA ALA A 25 -8.38 -9.85 -7.17
C ALA A 25 -7.34 -10.77 -6.55
N ALA A 26 -6.23 -11.02 -7.26
CA ALA A 26 -5.10 -11.78 -6.72
C ALA A 26 -4.52 -11.10 -5.46
N PHE A 27 -4.24 -9.79 -5.53
CA PHE A 27 -3.74 -9.03 -4.38
C PHE A 27 -4.71 -9.09 -3.19
N GLY A 28 -6.00 -8.89 -3.41
CA GLY A 28 -7.03 -8.92 -2.37
C GLY A 28 -7.13 -10.28 -1.68
N ALA A 29 -7.11 -11.36 -2.47
CA ALA A 29 -7.13 -12.72 -1.95
C ALA A 29 -5.89 -13.03 -1.09
N PHE A 30 -4.70 -12.70 -1.60
CA PHE A 30 -3.44 -12.91 -0.88
C PHE A 30 -3.29 -12.00 0.34
N ALA A 31 -3.75 -10.75 0.27
CA ALA A 31 -3.70 -9.80 1.37
C ALA A 31 -4.65 -10.21 2.51
N GLN A 32 -5.84 -10.71 2.18
CA GLN A 32 -6.74 -11.29 3.19
C GLN A 32 -6.12 -12.55 3.80
N ALA A 33 -5.59 -13.43 2.96
CA ALA A 33 -5.03 -14.71 3.38
C ALA A 33 -3.82 -14.59 4.30
N SER A 34 -2.96 -13.61 4.05
CA SER A 34 -1.75 -13.32 4.83
C SER A 34 -1.99 -12.37 6.01
N LYS A 35 -3.15 -11.71 6.08
CA LYS A 35 -3.40 -10.59 7.02
C LYS A 35 -2.36 -9.48 6.90
N PHE A 36 -1.87 -9.23 5.67
CA PHE A 36 -0.88 -8.21 5.38
C PHE A 36 -1.33 -6.82 5.89
N CYS A 37 -0.51 -6.21 6.75
CA CYS A 37 -0.85 -4.95 7.40
C CYS A 37 0.39 -4.23 7.93
N LEU A 38 0.71 -3.06 7.36
CA LEU A 38 1.84 -2.23 7.84
C LEU A 38 1.64 -1.79 9.29
N ARG A 39 0.42 -1.40 9.68
CA ARG A 39 0.09 -1.00 11.07
C ARG A 39 0.52 -2.06 12.07
N SER A 40 0.15 -3.30 11.81
CA SER A 40 0.39 -4.42 12.71
C SER A 40 1.87 -4.73 12.84
N ALA A 41 2.64 -4.57 11.76
CA ALA A 41 4.09 -4.69 11.79
C ALA A 41 4.73 -3.58 12.64
N VAL A 42 4.33 -2.31 12.47
CA VAL A 42 4.88 -1.20 13.27
C VAL A 42 4.57 -1.36 14.75
N ILE A 43 3.34 -1.75 15.11
CA ILE A 43 2.96 -1.98 16.51
C ILE A 43 3.79 -3.11 17.13
N GLU A 44 3.92 -4.24 16.44
CA GLU A 44 4.72 -5.37 16.94
C GLU A 44 6.20 -5.00 17.08
N PHE A 45 6.76 -4.28 16.10
CA PHE A 45 8.12 -3.77 16.17
C PHE A 45 8.32 -2.77 17.33
N SER A 46 7.34 -1.90 17.59
CA SER A 46 7.42 -0.93 18.70
C SER A 46 7.51 -1.57 20.08
N GLN A 47 7.07 -2.82 20.20
CA GLN A 47 7.12 -3.61 21.44
C GLN A 47 8.44 -4.40 21.56
N GLY A 48 9.40 -4.20 20.65
CA GLY A 48 10.65 -4.95 20.60
C GLY A 48 10.49 -6.40 20.09
N LEU A 49 9.33 -6.73 19.52
CA LEU A 49 9.01 -8.07 19.04
C LEU A 49 9.22 -8.15 17.52
N LEU A 50 9.97 -9.15 17.07
CA LEU A 50 10.08 -9.53 15.66
C LEU A 50 9.23 -10.77 15.41
N GLY A 51 7.91 -10.59 15.54
CA GLY A 51 6.92 -11.65 15.47
C GLY A 51 6.42 -11.92 14.05
N SER A 52 5.23 -12.52 13.98
CA SER A 52 4.64 -12.94 12.71
C SER A 52 4.19 -11.75 11.84
N LYS A 53 3.76 -10.62 12.43
CA LYS A 53 3.24 -9.47 11.68
C LYS A 53 4.35 -8.74 10.94
N VAL A 54 5.50 -8.52 11.61
CA VAL A 54 6.71 -7.97 10.99
C VAL A 54 7.23 -8.90 9.91
N ALA A 55 7.27 -10.21 10.19
CA ALA A 55 7.71 -11.22 9.22
C ALA A 55 6.86 -11.21 7.94
N ILE A 56 5.52 -11.18 8.07
CA ILE A 56 4.60 -11.15 6.92
C ILE A 56 4.79 -9.88 6.09
N TRP A 57 4.89 -8.72 6.75
CA TRP A 57 5.08 -7.45 6.03
C TRP A 57 6.43 -7.40 5.32
N LEU A 58 7.51 -7.79 6.00
CA LEU A 58 8.85 -7.82 5.43
C LEU A 58 8.94 -8.82 4.26
N LEU A 59 8.33 -10.00 4.39
CA LEU A 59 8.31 -11.01 3.33
C LEU A 59 7.57 -10.50 2.09
N ALA A 60 6.42 -9.84 2.27
CA ALA A 60 5.67 -9.24 1.16
C ALA A 60 6.43 -8.10 0.48
N PHE A 61 7.04 -7.21 1.27
CA PHE A 61 7.86 -6.12 0.75
C PHE A 61 9.09 -6.64 0.00
N ALA A 62 9.81 -7.59 0.60
CA ALA A 62 11.00 -8.17 0.01
C ALA A 62 10.69 -8.95 -1.28
N ALA A 63 9.59 -9.69 -1.31
CA ALA A 63 9.12 -10.36 -2.53
C ALA A 63 8.80 -9.34 -3.63
N ALA A 64 8.17 -8.20 -3.30
CA ALA A 64 7.90 -7.13 -4.26
C ALA A 64 9.21 -6.53 -4.83
N VAL A 65 10.19 -6.23 -3.97
CA VAL A 65 11.50 -5.71 -4.40
C VAL A 65 12.20 -6.73 -5.27
N ALA A 66 12.38 -7.97 -4.80
CA ALA A 66 13.11 -9.01 -5.53
C ALA A 66 12.48 -9.30 -6.90
N ALA A 67 11.16 -9.45 -6.99
CA ALA A 67 10.48 -9.73 -8.24
C ALA A 67 10.50 -8.53 -9.21
N THR A 68 10.31 -7.31 -8.71
CA THR A 68 10.38 -6.10 -9.56
C THR A 68 11.78 -5.88 -10.09
N GLN A 69 12.81 -6.04 -9.24
CA GLN A 69 14.21 -5.89 -9.66
C GLN A 69 14.66 -7.02 -10.59
N ALA A 70 14.17 -8.25 -10.39
CA ALA A 70 14.40 -9.35 -11.32
C ALA A 70 13.81 -9.03 -12.70
N ALA A 71 12.59 -8.49 -12.76
CA ALA A 71 11.96 -8.09 -14.01
C ALA A 71 12.77 -6.99 -14.74
N ILE A 72 13.32 -6.01 -14.00
CA ILE A 72 14.19 -4.97 -14.57
C ILE A 72 15.50 -5.58 -15.08
N ALA A 73 16.14 -6.45 -14.29
CA ALA A 73 17.40 -7.09 -14.67
C ALA A 73 17.28 -8.00 -15.90
N LEU A 74 16.11 -8.63 -16.09
CA LEU A 74 15.80 -9.45 -17.25
C LEU A 74 15.35 -8.63 -18.48
N GLY A 75 15.26 -7.30 -18.37
CA GLY A 75 14.76 -6.44 -19.45
C GLY A 75 13.26 -6.54 -19.70
N LEU A 76 12.50 -7.19 -18.81
CA LEU A 76 11.05 -7.34 -18.90
C LEU A 76 10.29 -6.09 -18.42
N LEU A 77 10.98 -5.16 -17.74
CA LEU A 77 10.40 -3.97 -17.16
C LEU A 77 11.39 -2.80 -17.24
N ASP A 78 10.95 -1.67 -17.78
CA ASP A 78 11.62 -0.38 -17.62
C ASP A 78 10.76 0.56 -16.78
N VAL A 79 11.38 1.12 -15.73
CA VAL A 79 10.74 2.02 -14.76
C VAL A 79 11.20 3.46 -14.91
N ALA A 80 12.05 3.79 -15.88
CA ALA A 80 12.52 5.15 -16.11
C ALA A 80 11.36 6.14 -16.35
N GLY A 81 10.33 5.71 -17.07
CA GLY A 81 9.10 6.48 -17.32
C GLY A 81 8.05 6.43 -16.20
N ALA A 82 8.27 5.65 -15.14
CA ALA A 82 7.32 5.56 -14.04
C ALA A 82 7.19 6.90 -13.31
N ARG A 83 5.97 7.31 -12.98
CA ARG A 83 5.68 8.60 -12.30
C ARG A 83 6.52 8.82 -11.05
N GLN A 84 6.80 7.75 -10.31
CA GLN A 84 7.57 7.75 -9.07
C GLN A 84 9.06 8.13 -9.29
N LEU A 85 9.59 8.01 -10.51
CA LEU A 85 10.96 8.38 -10.86
C LEU A 85 11.00 9.57 -11.83
N ALA A 86 10.17 9.56 -12.88
CA ALA A 86 10.18 10.57 -13.93
C ALA A 86 9.66 11.94 -13.49
N ALA A 87 8.63 12.00 -12.64
CA ALA A 87 8.03 13.26 -12.22
C ALA A 87 8.85 13.94 -11.12
N ARG A 88 8.72 15.28 -11.01
CA ARG A 88 9.28 16.05 -9.89
C ARG A 88 8.81 15.46 -8.56
N GLY A 89 9.75 15.15 -7.68
CA GLY A 89 9.48 14.59 -6.36
C GLY A 89 9.36 15.68 -5.30
N SER A 90 8.61 15.38 -4.24
CA SER A 90 8.52 16.22 -3.04
C SER A 90 9.03 15.46 -1.82
N LEU A 91 10.16 15.91 -1.27
CA LEU A 91 10.72 15.38 -0.03
C LEU A 91 9.89 15.86 1.17
N SER A 92 9.51 17.15 1.18
CA SER A 92 8.64 17.70 2.21
C SER A 92 7.29 16.96 2.25
N GLY A 93 6.70 16.68 1.09
CA GLY A 93 5.48 15.92 0.97
C GLY A 93 5.63 14.47 1.45
N SER A 94 6.76 13.83 1.13
CA SER A 94 7.07 12.48 1.61
C SER A 94 7.18 12.42 3.14
N ILE A 95 7.85 13.40 3.76
CA ILE A 95 8.04 13.46 5.21
C ILE A 95 6.73 13.83 5.92
N ILE A 96 6.15 14.98 5.60
CA ILE A 96 4.95 15.50 6.27
C ILE A 96 3.76 14.56 6.00
N GLY A 97 3.56 14.18 4.73
CA GLY A 97 2.50 13.26 4.35
C GLY A 97 2.69 11.88 4.94
N GLY A 98 3.93 11.37 4.97
CA GLY A 98 4.26 10.10 5.61
C GLY A 98 3.93 10.10 7.10
N LEU A 99 4.34 11.13 7.84
CA LEU A 99 4.04 11.27 9.27
C LEU A 99 2.53 11.33 9.53
N MET A 100 1.79 12.16 8.77
CA MET A 100 0.33 12.27 8.87
C MET A 100 -0.37 10.94 8.55
N PHE A 101 0.08 10.25 7.50
CA PHE A 101 -0.47 8.95 7.11
C PHE A 101 -0.21 7.89 8.18
N GLY A 102 1.01 7.85 8.75
CA GLY A 102 1.38 6.95 9.84
C GLY A 102 0.53 7.18 11.09
N ALA A 103 0.35 8.44 11.49
CA ALA A 103 -0.52 8.79 12.61
C ALA A 103 -1.98 8.39 12.36
N GLY A 104 -2.51 8.75 11.19
CA GLY A 104 -3.86 8.39 10.79
C GLY A 104 -4.08 6.87 10.76
N MET A 105 -3.08 6.10 10.33
CA MET A 105 -3.13 4.63 10.31
C MET A 105 -3.34 4.01 11.69
N ILE A 106 -2.69 4.55 12.73
CA ILE A 106 -2.88 4.10 14.12
C ILE A 106 -4.29 4.44 14.59
N LEU A 107 -4.71 5.69 14.36
CA LEU A 107 -6.03 6.20 14.79
C LEU A 107 -7.19 5.46 14.11
N ALA A 108 -7.11 5.24 12.79
CA ALA A 108 -8.07 4.51 11.98
C ALA A 108 -8.04 2.99 12.20
N ARG A 109 -7.04 2.48 12.93
CA ARG A 109 -6.77 1.06 13.15
C ARG A 109 -6.69 0.24 11.86
N GLY A 110 -6.09 0.81 10.82
CA GLY A 110 -5.91 0.16 9.51
C GLY A 110 -5.09 1.03 8.56
N CYS A 111 -4.46 0.41 7.56
CA CYS A 111 -3.92 1.13 6.41
C CYS A 111 -4.92 1.09 5.24
N ALA A 112 -4.76 1.93 4.23
CA ALA A 112 -5.69 2.03 3.10
C ALA A 112 -6.03 0.67 2.46
N SER A 113 -5.01 -0.16 2.17
CA SER A 113 -5.21 -1.50 1.62
C SER A 113 -5.99 -2.42 2.57
N ARG A 114 -5.67 -2.38 3.87
CA ARG A 114 -6.35 -3.22 4.87
C ARG A 114 -7.78 -2.76 5.12
N LEU A 115 -8.07 -1.47 5.05
CA LEU A 115 -9.44 -0.95 5.15
C LEU A 115 -10.31 -1.45 3.99
N LEU A 116 -9.79 -1.42 2.76
CA LEU A 116 -10.49 -1.96 1.59
C LEU A 116 -10.73 -3.47 1.71
N VAL A 117 -9.71 -4.24 2.08
CA VAL A 117 -9.83 -5.69 2.30
C VAL A 117 -10.85 -6.00 3.41
N LEU A 118 -10.79 -5.30 4.55
CA LEU A 118 -11.73 -5.51 5.65
C LEU A 118 -13.17 -5.07 5.32
N SER A 119 -13.34 -4.04 4.50
CA SER A 119 -14.69 -3.65 4.04
C SER A 119 -15.35 -4.76 3.23
N ALA A 120 -14.58 -5.49 2.43
CA ALA A 120 -15.07 -6.62 1.64
C ALA A 120 -15.44 -7.84 2.50
N THR A 121 -14.86 -7.99 3.69
CA THR A 121 -15.17 -9.08 4.62
C THR A 121 -16.37 -8.78 5.54
N GLY A 122 -17.06 -7.65 5.36
CA GLY A 122 -18.23 -7.25 6.14
C GLY A 122 -17.94 -6.28 7.31
N ASN A 123 -16.73 -5.69 7.41
CA ASN A 123 -16.42 -4.74 8.48
C ASN A 123 -16.92 -3.32 8.13
N LEU A 124 -18.02 -2.91 8.76
CA LEU A 124 -18.69 -1.63 8.46
C LEU A 124 -17.83 -0.42 8.88
N ARG A 125 -17.08 -0.55 9.96
CA ARG A 125 -16.13 0.48 10.41
C ARG A 125 -15.04 0.72 9.35
N ALA A 126 -14.49 -0.36 8.79
CA ALA A 126 -13.45 -0.26 7.77
C ALA A 126 -14.00 0.39 6.48
N LEU A 127 -15.25 0.06 6.12
CA LEU A 127 -15.95 0.69 5.01
C LEU A 127 -16.11 2.20 5.20
N VAL A 128 -16.65 2.64 6.34
CA VAL A 128 -16.85 4.07 6.63
C VAL A 128 -15.51 4.82 6.70
N SER A 129 -14.52 4.25 7.38
CA SER A 129 -13.18 4.86 7.46
C SER A 129 -12.52 4.95 6.08
N GLY A 130 -12.67 3.92 5.25
CA GLY A 130 -12.20 3.89 3.87
C GLY A 130 -12.89 4.93 2.99
N LEU A 131 -14.21 5.12 3.16
CA LEU A 131 -14.97 6.13 2.43
C LEU A 131 -14.50 7.55 2.80
N VAL A 132 -14.37 7.84 4.09
CA VAL A 132 -13.87 9.15 4.57
C VAL A 132 -12.45 9.40 4.06
N LEU A 133 -11.57 8.39 4.13
CA LEU A 133 -10.22 8.48 3.57
C LEU A 133 -10.27 8.82 2.08
N THR A 134 -11.15 8.16 1.32
CA THR A 134 -11.27 8.33 -0.13
C THR A 134 -11.79 9.72 -0.50
N ILE A 135 -12.79 10.22 0.23
CA ILE A 135 -13.32 11.57 0.07
C ILE A 135 -12.21 12.59 0.34
N VAL A 136 -11.47 12.45 1.45
CA VAL A 136 -10.40 13.40 1.80
C VAL A 136 -9.21 13.29 0.84
N ALA A 137 -8.89 12.10 0.35
CA ALA A 137 -7.91 11.92 -0.71
C ALA A 137 -8.33 12.68 -1.97
N GLN A 138 -9.60 12.60 -2.35
CA GLN A 138 -10.12 13.32 -3.51
C GLN A 138 -10.11 14.84 -3.33
N THR A 139 -10.53 15.33 -2.15
CA THR A 139 -10.49 16.77 -1.86
C THR A 139 -9.07 17.32 -1.80
N SER A 140 -8.09 16.49 -1.42
CA SER A 140 -6.66 16.82 -1.45
C SER A 140 -6.07 16.77 -2.86
N LEU A 141 -6.60 15.89 -3.71
CA LEU A 141 -6.15 15.72 -5.09
C LEU A 141 -6.61 16.84 -6.00
N ARG A 142 -7.93 17.13 -6.02
CA ARG A 142 -8.57 18.05 -6.97
C ARG A 142 -9.54 19.03 -6.32
N GLY A 143 -9.73 18.95 -5.00
CA GLY A 143 -10.71 19.78 -4.30
C GLY A 143 -10.06 20.89 -3.47
N MET A 144 -10.80 21.35 -2.46
CA MET A 144 -10.42 22.50 -1.63
C MET A 144 -9.09 22.36 -0.88
N LEU A 145 -8.62 21.13 -0.62
CA LEU A 145 -7.35 20.87 0.07
C LEU A 145 -6.15 20.82 -0.89
N SER A 146 -6.36 20.93 -2.20
CA SER A 146 -5.26 20.91 -3.18
C SER A 146 -4.25 22.05 -3.01
N PRO A 147 -4.63 23.31 -2.75
CA PRO A 147 -3.65 24.40 -2.62
C PRO A 147 -2.75 24.20 -1.40
N VAL A 148 -3.32 23.71 -0.29
CA VAL A 148 -2.58 23.39 0.92
C VAL A 148 -1.62 22.22 0.68
N ARG A 149 -2.08 21.18 -0.03
CA ARG A 149 -1.22 20.04 -0.40
C ARG A 149 -0.05 20.51 -1.27
N GLU A 150 -0.31 21.36 -2.25
CA GLU A 150 0.70 21.87 -3.19
C GLU A 150 1.73 22.74 -2.48
N MET A 151 1.27 23.69 -1.64
CA MET A 151 2.15 24.50 -0.80
C MET A 151 3.08 23.64 0.05
N LEU A 152 2.56 22.61 0.73
CA LEU A 152 3.38 21.70 1.53
C LEU A 152 4.32 20.84 0.68
N SER A 153 3.90 20.47 -0.53
CA SER A 153 4.71 19.68 -1.47
C SER A 153 5.86 20.48 -2.06
N GLU A 154 5.72 21.79 -2.18
CA GLU A 154 6.72 22.66 -2.81
C GLU A 154 7.84 23.12 -1.88
N LEU A 155 7.65 22.98 -0.55
CA LEU A 155 8.66 23.36 0.45
C LEU A 155 10.04 22.74 0.19
N TRP A 156 10.08 21.47 -0.21
CA TRP A 156 11.33 20.81 -0.60
C TRP A 156 11.10 19.80 -1.70
N THR A 157 11.47 20.18 -2.92
CA THR A 157 11.35 19.34 -4.11
C THR A 157 12.70 18.84 -4.61
N VAL A 158 12.69 17.70 -5.29
CA VAL A 158 13.85 17.13 -5.99
C VAL A 158 13.48 16.93 -7.46
N PRO A 159 14.38 17.24 -8.41
CA PRO A 159 14.14 17.00 -9.83
C PRO A 159 13.82 15.52 -10.10
N GLY A 160 13.04 15.27 -11.15
CA GLY A 160 12.77 13.91 -11.63
C GLY A 160 14.00 13.28 -12.28
N GLY A 161 13.89 11.98 -12.62
CA GLY A 161 14.94 11.21 -13.27
C GLY A 161 15.92 10.58 -12.28
N GLN A 162 17.22 10.58 -12.63
CA GLN A 162 18.27 9.87 -11.88
C GLN A 162 18.34 10.31 -10.40
N ALA A 163 18.13 11.60 -10.10
CA ALA A 163 18.14 12.10 -8.73
C ALA A 163 17.11 11.44 -7.80
N ARG A 164 16.09 10.77 -8.35
CA ARG A 164 15.08 10.04 -7.58
C ARG A 164 15.34 8.55 -7.45
N ASN A 165 16.29 7.99 -8.21
CA ASN A 165 16.62 6.58 -8.17
C ASN A 165 17.84 6.37 -7.25
N LEU A 166 17.61 5.82 -6.05
CA LEU A 166 18.67 5.56 -5.07
C LEU A 166 19.78 4.66 -5.62
N LEU A 167 19.44 3.73 -6.52
CA LEU A 167 20.40 2.85 -7.16
C LEU A 167 21.36 3.63 -8.06
N SER A 168 20.83 4.57 -8.84
CA SER A 168 21.66 5.41 -9.72
C SER A 168 22.57 6.35 -8.93
N SER A 169 22.13 6.84 -7.76
CA SER A 169 22.94 7.68 -6.88
C SER A 169 24.19 6.98 -6.34
N ILE A 170 24.16 5.65 -6.24
CA ILE A 170 25.31 4.83 -5.83
C ILE A 170 26.01 4.15 -7.02
N ASN A 171 25.70 4.56 -8.26
CA ASN A 171 26.12 3.89 -9.50
C ASN A 171 25.82 2.37 -9.50
N GLY A 172 24.81 1.96 -8.74
CA GLY A 172 24.33 0.59 -8.66
C GLY A 172 23.43 0.28 -9.86
N GLY A 173 23.89 -0.59 -10.74
CA GLY A 173 23.06 -1.10 -11.83
C GLY A 173 21.89 -1.97 -11.35
N PRO A 174 21.02 -2.44 -12.26
CA PRO A 174 19.87 -3.29 -11.95
C PRO A 174 20.21 -4.55 -11.14
N LEU A 175 21.42 -5.11 -11.34
CA LEU A 175 21.89 -6.27 -10.58
C LEU A 175 22.02 -5.98 -9.08
N LEU A 176 22.47 -4.78 -8.69
CA LEU A 176 22.62 -4.44 -7.27
C LEU A 176 21.24 -4.37 -6.59
N GLY A 177 20.22 -3.85 -7.29
CA GLY A 177 18.85 -3.83 -6.81
C GLY A 177 18.29 -5.25 -6.63
N LEU A 178 18.59 -6.15 -7.56
CA LEU A 178 18.23 -7.57 -7.45
C LEU A 178 18.91 -8.22 -6.24
N TRP A 179 20.22 -8.00 -6.04
CA TRP A 179 20.95 -8.52 -4.88
C TRP A 179 20.35 -8.02 -3.56
N LEU A 180 20.08 -6.71 -3.44
CA LEU A 180 19.43 -6.15 -2.26
C LEU A 180 18.04 -6.75 -2.03
N GLY A 181 17.26 -6.94 -3.10
CA GLY A 181 15.96 -7.61 -3.04
C GLY A 181 16.06 -9.05 -2.55
N LEU A 182 17.03 -9.82 -3.06
CA LEU A 182 17.27 -11.21 -2.64
C LEU A 182 17.75 -11.30 -1.19
N ILE A 183 18.61 -10.38 -0.74
CA ILE A 183 19.04 -10.29 0.66
C ILE A 183 17.84 -10.01 1.57
N TRP A 184 17.00 -9.03 1.21
CA TRP A 184 15.77 -8.76 1.95
C TRP A 184 14.82 -9.96 1.95
N LEU A 185 14.75 -10.70 0.85
CA LEU A 185 13.89 -11.88 0.74
C LEU A 185 14.43 -13.01 1.62
N ALA A 186 15.74 -13.23 1.64
CA ALA A 186 16.38 -14.18 2.54
C ALA A 186 16.16 -13.81 4.01
N CYS A 187 16.29 -12.52 4.38
CA CYS A 187 15.96 -12.01 5.71
C CYS A 187 14.48 -12.21 6.06
N GLY A 188 13.57 -11.93 5.13
CA GLY A 188 12.13 -12.14 5.29
C GLY A 188 11.78 -13.62 5.49
N LEU A 189 12.39 -14.52 4.72
CA LEU A 189 12.23 -15.97 4.84
C LEU A 189 12.82 -16.50 6.15
N TRP A 190 13.98 -16.00 6.57
CA TRP A 190 14.59 -16.34 7.84
C TRP A 190 13.68 -15.92 9.01
N LEU A 191 13.15 -14.69 8.97
CA LEU A 191 12.26 -14.19 10.00
C LEU A 191 10.92 -14.93 10.01
N ALA A 192 10.39 -15.26 8.83
CA ALA A 192 9.21 -16.11 8.66
C ALA A 192 9.37 -17.48 9.33
N ARG A 193 10.52 -18.13 9.12
CA ARG A 193 10.85 -19.42 9.77
C ARG A 193 10.99 -19.25 11.28
N ARG A 194 11.69 -18.21 11.74
CA ARG A 194 11.88 -17.92 13.17
C ARG A 194 10.54 -17.66 13.89
N ALA A 195 9.64 -16.91 13.25
CA ALA A 195 8.30 -16.62 13.76
C ALA A 195 7.30 -17.78 13.56
N ARG A 196 7.73 -18.91 12.98
CA ARG A 196 6.92 -20.11 12.69
C ARG A 196 5.62 -19.77 11.94
N ILE A 197 5.69 -18.89 10.94
CA ILE A 197 4.51 -18.58 10.14
C ILE A 197 4.07 -19.82 9.35
N GLY A 198 2.76 -20.08 9.29
CA GLY A 198 2.23 -21.19 8.51
C GLY A 198 2.55 -21.04 7.03
N GLY A 199 2.86 -22.16 6.34
CA GLY A 199 3.30 -22.14 4.94
C GLY A 199 2.34 -21.39 4.00
N VAL A 200 1.03 -21.55 4.20
CA VAL A 200 -0.01 -20.85 3.43
C VAL A 200 0.05 -19.33 3.65
N VAL A 201 0.27 -18.88 4.89
CA VAL A 201 0.36 -17.45 5.24
C VAL A 201 1.61 -16.84 4.61
N GLY A 202 2.74 -17.54 4.69
CA GLY A 202 4.00 -17.12 4.05
C GLY A 202 3.88 -17.04 2.53
N ALA A 203 3.34 -18.08 1.89
CA ALA A 203 3.11 -18.09 0.45
C ALA A 203 2.15 -16.97 0.01
N SER A 204 1.11 -16.70 0.81
CA SER A 204 0.19 -15.58 0.55
C SER A 204 0.90 -14.23 0.69
N ALA A 205 1.81 -14.05 1.65
CA ALA A 205 2.58 -12.81 1.79
C ALA A 205 3.50 -12.59 0.59
N VAL A 206 4.18 -13.64 0.10
CA VAL A 206 4.94 -13.60 -1.15
C VAL A 206 4.02 -13.24 -2.32
N GLY A 207 2.82 -13.84 -2.40
CA GLY A 207 1.81 -13.54 -3.41
C GLY A 207 1.39 -12.06 -3.43
N VAL A 208 1.30 -11.39 -2.28
CA VAL A 208 1.08 -9.94 -2.20
C VAL A 208 2.19 -9.17 -2.91
N GLY A 209 3.46 -9.54 -2.66
CA GLY A 209 4.60 -8.90 -3.31
C GLY A 209 4.68 -9.18 -4.81
N LEU A 210 4.40 -10.41 -5.22
CA LEU A 210 4.35 -10.80 -6.64
C LEU A 210 3.23 -10.07 -7.38
N ALA A 211 2.08 -9.80 -6.75
CA ALA A 211 1.01 -9.01 -7.36
C ALA A 211 1.45 -7.56 -7.64
N VAL A 212 2.28 -6.97 -6.77
CA VAL A 212 2.87 -5.64 -7.02
C VAL A 212 3.83 -5.69 -8.22
N ALA A 213 4.69 -6.70 -8.32
CA ALA A 213 5.57 -6.86 -9.47
C ALA A 213 4.76 -7.11 -10.76
N ALA A 214 3.70 -7.92 -10.70
CA ALA A 214 2.79 -8.18 -11.81
C ALA A 214 2.09 -6.89 -12.29
N GLY A 215 1.70 -5.99 -11.36
CA GLY A 215 1.15 -4.68 -11.70
C GLY A 215 2.12 -3.83 -12.54
N TRP A 216 3.41 -3.84 -12.20
CA TRP A 216 4.44 -3.13 -12.97
C TRP A 216 4.63 -3.75 -14.36
N ILE A 217 4.85 -5.06 -14.42
CA ILE A 217 5.07 -5.78 -15.67
C ILE A 217 3.88 -5.62 -16.61
N PHE A 218 2.65 -5.74 -16.07
CA PHE A 218 1.43 -5.63 -16.87
C PHE A 218 1.25 -4.23 -17.46
N THR A 219 1.33 -3.17 -16.64
CA THR A 219 1.15 -1.81 -17.18
C THR A 219 2.28 -1.41 -18.12
N TYR A 220 3.49 -1.90 -17.90
CA TYR A 220 4.61 -1.72 -18.82
C TYR A 220 4.38 -2.45 -20.16
N ALA A 221 3.99 -3.73 -20.13
CA ALA A 221 3.69 -4.50 -21.33
C ALA A 221 2.58 -3.86 -22.17
N VAL A 222 1.54 -3.34 -21.50
CA VAL A 222 0.48 -2.58 -22.17
C VAL A 222 1.01 -1.26 -22.73
N SER A 223 1.84 -0.52 -21.99
CA SER A 223 2.41 0.75 -22.48
C SER A 223 3.27 0.60 -23.73
N GLN A 224 3.95 -0.54 -23.90
CA GLN A 224 4.77 -0.82 -25.09
C GLN A 224 3.94 -1.22 -26.32
N SER A 225 2.71 -1.67 -26.11
CA SER A 225 1.82 -2.16 -27.19
C SER A 225 0.67 -1.19 -27.49
N SER A 226 0.61 -0.06 -26.78
CA SER A 226 -0.48 0.91 -26.83
C SER A 226 -0.10 2.09 -27.71
N PHE A 227 -1.03 2.55 -28.55
CA PHE A 227 -0.83 3.73 -29.38
C PHE A 227 -1.04 5.03 -28.59
N SER A 228 -1.74 4.95 -27.46
CA SER A 228 -1.93 6.07 -26.52
C SER A 228 -0.94 6.00 -25.34
N PRO A 229 -0.50 7.15 -24.79
CA PRO A 229 0.46 7.17 -23.68
C PRO A 229 -0.17 6.63 -22.39
N VAL A 230 0.14 5.37 -22.06
CA VAL A 230 -0.27 4.72 -20.81
C VAL A 230 0.78 4.95 -19.74
N GLN A 231 0.34 5.40 -18.56
CA GLN A 231 1.25 5.59 -17.42
C GLN A 231 1.66 4.24 -16.82
N ILE A 232 2.97 4.01 -16.76
CA ILE A 232 3.57 2.86 -16.08
C ILE A 232 3.39 3.05 -14.57
N LYS A 233 2.61 2.17 -13.95
CA LYS A 233 2.27 2.21 -12.52
C LYS A 233 1.92 0.82 -11.99
N SER A 234 1.95 0.66 -10.68
CA SER A 234 1.54 -0.58 -10.04
C SER A 234 0.57 -0.29 -8.88
N ILE A 235 0.24 -1.31 -8.09
CA ILE A 235 -0.81 -1.32 -7.07
C ILE A 235 -0.65 -0.14 -6.12
N SER A 236 -1.71 0.65 -6.01
CA SER A 236 -1.90 1.72 -5.05
C SER A 236 -3.38 1.78 -4.67
N PHE A 237 -3.69 2.42 -3.55
CA PHE A 237 -5.07 2.47 -3.04
C PHE A 237 -5.60 3.89 -2.95
N THR A 238 -4.81 4.85 -2.50
CA THR A 238 -5.33 6.21 -2.23
C THR A 238 -5.88 6.91 -3.48
N GLY A 239 -5.10 6.96 -4.57
CA GLY A 239 -5.51 7.56 -5.84
C GLY A 239 -6.61 6.75 -6.54
N PRO A 240 -6.39 5.44 -6.78
CA PRO A 240 -7.37 4.59 -7.46
C PRO A 240 -8.75 4.57 -6.78
N SER A 241 -8.80 4.55 -5.45
CA SER A 241 -10.08 4.63 -4.71
C SER A 241 -10.76 5.98 -4.91
N ALA A 242 -10.00 7.09 -4.92
CA ALA A 242 -10.54 8.42 -5.15
C ALA A 242 -11.10 8.57 -6.58
N ASP A 243 -10.32 8.13 -7.59
CA ASP A 243 -10.74 8.18 -8.99
C ASP A 243 -11.93 7.24 -9.26
N THR A 244 -11.99 6.06 -8.62
CA THR A 244 -13.14 5.14 -8.72
C THR A 244 -14.40 5.78 -8.13
N LEU A 245 -14.29 6.42 -6.96
CA LEU A 245 -15.42 7.10 -6.33
C LEU A 245 -15.92 8.27 -7.19
N MET A 246 -15.02 9.09 -7.73
CA MET A 246 -15.41 10.19 -8.62
C MET A 246 -15.96 9.70 -9.96
N GLY A 247 -15.43 8.61 -10.51
CA GLY A 247 -15.98 7.99 -11.72
C GLY A 247 -17.43 7.54 -11.52
N LEU A 248 -17.78 7.03 -10.33
CA LEU A 248 -19.15 6.66 -9.98
C LEU A 248 -20.08 7.85 -9.74
N ILE A 249 -19.55 8.98 -9.26
CA ILE A 249 -20.35 10.17 -8.93
C ILE A 249 -20.55 11.08 -10.14
N ASN A 250 -19.49 11.31 -10.93
CA ASN A 250 -19.45 12.38 -11.94
C ASN A 250 -19.66 11.88 -13.38
N SER A 251 -19.62 10.58 -13.63
CA SER A 251 -19.61 10.04 -15.00
C SER A 251 -20.67 8.97 -15.18
N THR A 252 -21.41 9.04 -16.29
CA THR A 252 -22.39 8.00 -16.68
C THR A 252 -21.70 6.71 -17.12
N SER A 253 -20.44 6.80 -17.56
CA SER A 253 -19.55 5.68 -17.84
C SER A 253 -18.26 5.82 -17.05
N LEU A 254 -17.83 4.77 -16.35
CA LEU A 254 -16.55 4.82 -15.65
C LEU A 254 -15.41 4.83 -16.67
N PRO A 255 -14.39 5.71 -16.49
CA PRO A 255 -13.18 5.62 -17.29
C PRO A 255 -12.52 4.27 -17.03
N LEU A 256 -12.40 3.46 -18.07
CA LEU A 256 -11.81 2.13 -18.02
C LEU A 256 -10.27 2.28 -17.99
N VAL A 257 -9.70 2.25 -16.79
CA VAL A 257 -8.27 2.33 -16.56
C VAL A 257 -7.86 1.26 -15.55
N PHE A 258 -6.55 0.98 -15.46
CA PHE A 258 -6.01 0.03 -14.48
C PHE A 258 -6.52 0.26 -13.05
N ASP A 259 -6.63 1.53 -12.65
CA ASP A 259 -7.03 1.92 -11.30
C ASP A 259 -8.50 1.61 -10.98
N THR A 260 -9.40 1.83 -11.95
CA THR A 260 -10.84 1.58 -11.79
C THR A 260 -11.18 0.09 -11.82
N GLY A 261 -10.34 -0.73 -12.46
CA GLY A 261 -10.39 -2.19 -12.32
C GLY A 261 -9.79 -2.71 -11.01
N LEU A 262 -8.70 -2.10 -10.54
CA LEU A 262 -7.95 -2.53 -9.36
C LEU A 262 -8.78 -2.56 -8.08
N VAL A 263 -9.53 -1.49 -7.80
CA VAL A 263 -10.28 -1.35 -6.54
C VAL A 263 -11.42 -2.39 -6.42
N PRO A 264 -12.31 -2.55 -7.42
CA PRO A 264 -13.29 -3.64 -7.43
C PRO A 264 -12.64 -5.02 -7.41
N GLY A 265 -11.51 -5.20 -8.13
CA GLY A 265 -10.75 -6.44 -8.12
C GLY A 265 -10.33 -6.83 -6.70
N VAL A 266 -9.68 -5.93 -5.97
CA VAL A 266 -9.25 -6.16 -4.58
C VAL A 266 -10.44 -6.47 -3.68
N PHE A 267 -11.55 -5.75 -3.84
CA PHE A 267 -12.78 -5.99 -3.08
C PHE A 267 -13.33 -7.40 -3.34
N LEU A 268 -13.52 -7.79 -4.59
CA LEU A 268 -14.05 -9.11 -4.96
C LEU A 268 -13.10 -10.24 -4.56
N GLY A 269 -11.80 -10.09 -4.78
CA GLY A 269 -10.81 -11.10 -4.43
C GLY A 269 -10.70 -11.34 -2.92
N SER A 270 -10.75 -10.26 -2.14
CA SER A 270 -10.75 -10.39 -0.67
C SER A 270 -12.07 -10.94 -0.13
N MET A 271 -13.22 -10.56 -0.71
CA MET A 271 -14.52 -11.13 -0.39
C MET A 271 -14.56 -12.64 -0.66
N PHE A 272 -14.13 -13.07 -1.84
CA PHE A 272 -14.08 -14.48 -2.22
C PHE A 272 -13.15 -15.28 -1.29
N ALA A 273 -11.97 -14.76 -0.99
CA ALA A 273 -11.04 -15.40 -0.06
C ALA A 273 -11.60 -15.50 1.37
N ALA A 274 -12.36 -14.50 1.83
CA ALA A 274 -13.00 -14.53 3.14
C ALA A 274 -14.17 -15.53 3.20
N LEU A 275 -14.98 -15.62 2.13
CA LEU A 275 -16.06 -16.60 2.01
C LEU A 275 -15.53 -18.03 2.02
N LEU A 276 -14.48 -18.32 1.23
CA LEU A 276 -13.84 -19.64 1.21
C LEU A 276 -13.27 -20.06 2.56
N ARG A 277 -12.83 -19.10 3.39
CA ARG A 277 -12.29 -19.36 4.73
C ARG A 277 -13.34 -19.34 5.84
N GLY A 278 -14.62 -19.06 5.52
CA GLY A 278 -15.66 -18.88 6.53
C GLY A 278 -15.42 -17.70 7.47
N GLU A 279 -14.62 -16.71 7.05
CA GLU A 279 -14.27 -15.52 7.83
C GLU A 279 -15.20 -14.33 7.57
N TRP A 280 -16.11 -14.44 6.61
CA TRP A 280 -17.07 -13.37 6.29
C TRP A 280 -18.05 -13.17 7.44
N LYS A 281 -18.01 -11.99 8.07
CA LYS A 281 -18.85 -11.64 9.21
C LYS A 281 -19.19 -10.16 9.15
N VAL A 282 -20.48 -9.84 9.22
CA VAL A 282 -20.95 -8.46 9.34
C VAL A 282 -20.60 -7.94 10.73
N GLN A 283 -19.70 -6.96 10.80
CA GLN A 283 -19.23 -6.34 12.03
C GLN A 283 -19.69 -4.88 12.06
N GLY A 284 -20.52 -4.54 13.06
CA GLY A 284 -21.02 -3.19 13.29
C GLY A 284 -20.07 -2.33 14.14
N PHE A 285 -20.56 -1.15 14.51
CA PHE A 285 -19.88 -0.26 15.46
C PHE A 285 -20.18 -0.71 16.88
N HIS A 286 -19.15 -0.99 17.67
CA HIS A 286 -19.31 -1.43 19.05
C HIS A 286 -19.20 -0.28 20.08
N ASP A 287 -18.49 0.82 19.77
CA ASP A 287 -18.26 1.93 20.72
C ASP A 287 -18.17 3.32 20.05
N GLY A 288 -18.95 4.30 20.54
CA GLY A 288 -18.95 5.70 20.06
C GLY A 288 -17.59 6.44 20.18
N PRO A 289 -16.87 6.36 21.31
CA PRO A 289 -15.55 7.00 21.44
C PRO A 289 -14.50 6.44 20.48
N SER A 290 -14.62 5.16 20.12
CA SER A 290 -13.73 4.54 19.13
C SER A 290 -14.00 5.09 17.71
N MET A 291 -15.24 5.47 17.42
CA MET A 291 -15.66 6.03 16.13
C MET A 291 -14.97 7.37 15.84
N TRP A 292 -14.84 8.24 16.85
CA TRP A 292 -14.13 9.52 16.70
C TRP A 292 -12.66 9.34 16.34
N ARG A 293 -11.98 8.35 16.93
CA ARG A 293 -10.59 8.02 16.55
C ARG A 293 -10.49 7.65 15.08
N TYR A 294 -11.44 6.88 14.57
CA TYR A 294 -11.46 6.49 13.16
C TYR A 294 -11.76 7.67 12.24
N LEU A 295 -12.69 8.54 12.64
CA LEU A 295 -13.11 9.70 11.87
C LEU A 295 -12.03 10.79 11.81
N ILE A 296 -11.15 10.88 12.80
CA ILE A 296 -9.96 11.75 12.78
C ILE A 296 -8.82 11.11 12.00
N GLY A 297 -8.64 9.79 12.14
CA GLY A 297 -7.57 9.05 11.48
C GLY A 297 -7.72 8.98 9.96
N ALA A 298 -8.94 8.78 9.46
CA ALA A 298 -9.21 8.63 8.03
C ALA A 298 -8.85 9.89 7.20
N PRO A 299 -9.21 11.13 7.61
CA PRO A 299 -8.75 12.35 6.94
C PRO A 299 -7.23 12.52 6.96
N LEU A 300 -6.57 12.25 8.09
CA LEU A 300 -5.11 12.30 8.20
C LEU A 300 -4.44 11.32 7.22
N MET A 301 -5.00 10.11 7.07
CA MET A 301 -4.54 9.15 6.07
C MET A 301 -4.85 9.60 4.63
N GLY A 302 -6.02 10.16 4.37
CA GLY A 302 -6.41 10.62 3.03
C GLY A 302 -5.49 11.73 2.54
N PHE A 303 -5.38 12.80 3.32
CA PHE A 303 -4.53 13.95 2.99
C PHE A 303 -3.04 13.56 2.99
N GLY A 304 -2.58 12.88 4.05
CA GLY A 304 -1.20 12.44 4.18
C GLY A 304 -0.78 11.48 3.07
N GLY A 305 -1.68 10.59 2.64
CA GLY A 305 -1.42 9.66 1.55
C GLY A 305 -1.28 10.38 0.20
N MET A 306 -2.07 11.42 -0.04
CA MET A 306 -1.93 12.21 -1.27
C MET A 306 -0.68 13.09 -1.25
N LEU A 307 -0.32 13.64 -0.10
CA LEU A 307 0.89 14.44 0.09
C LEU A 307 2.17 13.59 -0.03
N ALA A 308 2.14 12.35 0.47
CA ALA A 308 3.25 11.39 0.37
C ALA A 308 3.38 10.74 -1.03
N GLY A 309 2.44 11.00 -1.94
CA GLY A 309 2.42 10.37 -3.26
C GLY A 309 1.88 8.92 -3.28
N GLY A 310 1.23 8.47 -2.21
CA GLY A 310 0.55 7.17 -2.13
C GLY A 310 0.33 6.67 -0.70
N CYS A 311 -0.41 5.58 -0.56
CA CYS A 311 -0.55 4.84 0.70
C CYS A 311 0.68 3.99 1.01
N ALA A 312 0.68 3.30 2.16
CA ALA A 312 1.64 2.27 2.53
C ALA A 312 2.03 1.28 1.40
N VAL A 313 1.08 0.83 0.58
CA VAL A 313 1.39 -0.05 -0.56
C VAL A 313 1.93 0.76 -1.73
N GLY A 314 1.20 1.75 -2.23
CA GLY A 314 1.63 2.56 -3.39
C GLY A 314 2.93 3.36 -3.19
N ALA A 315 3.03 4.15 -2.12
CA ALA A 315 4.23 4.91 -1.82
C ALA A 315 5.32 4.03 -1.17
N GLY A 316 4.94 3.12 -0.26
CA GLY A 316 5.92 2.31 0.47
C GLY A 316 6.41 1.10 -0.33
N VAL A 317 5.55 0.10 -0.55
CA VAL A 317 5.92 -1.16 -1.20
C VAL A 317 6.25 -0.97 -2.68
N THR A 318 5.31 -0.40 -3.43
CA THR A 318 5.38 -0.25 -4.88
C THR A 318 6.48 0.73 -5.30
N GLY A 319 6.58 1.88 -4.63
CA GLY A 319 7.66 2.85 -4.85
C GLY A 319 9.02 2.37 -4.32
N GLY A 320 9.04 1.64 -3.19
CA GLY A 320 10.26 1.06 -2.62
C GLY A 320 10.85 -0.04 -3.50
N ALA A 321 9.99 -0.81 -4.18
CA ALA A 321 10.39 -1.88 -5.10
C ALA A 321 11.22 -1.40 -6.31
N ILE A 322 11.11 -0.12 -6.67
CA ILE A 322 11.90 0.52 -7.73
C ILE A 322 12.97 1.47 -7.17
N PHE A 323 13.24 1.41 -5.86
CA PHE A 323 14.22 2.26 -5.17
C PHE A 323 14.01 3.78 -5.33
N ALA A 324 12.75 4.22 -5.41
CA ALA A 324 12.44 5.64 -5.44
C ALA A 324 12.77 6.32 -4.09
N LEU A 325 13.57 7.39 -4.11
CA LEU A 325 14.02 8.12 -2.92
C LEU A 325 12.85 8.56 -2.03
N THR A 326 11.84 9.18 -2.62
CA THR A 326 10.64 9.64 -1.90
C THR A 326 9.85 8.49 -1.30
N ALA A 327 9.85 7.31 -1.92
CA ALA A 327 9.13 6.14 -1.42
C ALA A 327 9.74 5.64 -0.12
N TRP A 328 11.07 5.55 -0.07
CA TRP A 328 11.82 5.19 1.13
C TRP A 328 11.66 6.22 2.25
N ILE A 329 11.70 7.51 1.91
CA ILE A 329 11.48 8.60 2.88
C ILE A 329 10.03 8.58 3.39
N ALA A 330 9.05 8.43 2.51
CA ALA A 330 7.65 8.32 2.89
C ALA A 330 7.40 7.10 3.77
N LEU A 331 8.00 5.95 3.44
CA LEU A 331 7.90 4.75 4.25
C LEU A 331 8.51 4.95 5.64
N ALA A 332 9.72 5.51 5.74
CA ALA A 332 10.35 5.81 7.02
C ALA A 332 9.53 6.80 7.86
N ALA A 333 8.99 7.85 7.23
CA ALA A 333 8.10 8.81 7.87
C ALA A 333 6.77 8.17 8.32
N MET A 334 6.18 7.27 7.53
CA MET A 334 5.00 6.49 7.95
C MET A 334 5.28 5.63 9.17
N TRP A 335 6.44 4.96 9.21
CA TRP A 335 6.86 4.18 10.38
C TRP A 335 7.06 5.07 11.61
N ALA A 336 7.75 6.21 11.48
CA ALA A 336 7.97 7.15 12.56
C ALA A 336 6.66 7.75 13.09
N GLY A 337 5.77 8.21 12.21
CA GLY A 337 4.47 8.78 12.58
C GLY A 337 3.56 7.76 13.26
N ALA A 338 3.58 6.51 12.78
CA ALA A 338 2.85 5.42 13.40
C ALA A 338 3.43 5.04 14.78
N LEU A 339 4.75 5.00 14.93
CA LEU A 339 5.41 4.71 16.21
C LEU A 339 5.06 5.79 17.25
N LEU A 340 5.26 7.06 16.91
CA LEU A 340 4.96 8.19 17.79
C LEU A 340 3.50 8.19 18.23
N THR A 341 2.58 7.99 17.29
CA THR A 341 1.15 7.99 17.60
C THR A 341 0.74 6.78 18.45
N HIS A 342 1.33 5.61 18.19
CA HIS A 342 1.09 4.43 19.01
C HIS A 342 1.54 4.65 20.46
N LEU A 343 2.73 5.24 20.67
CA LEU A 343 3.24 5.54 22.01
C LEU A 343 2.35 6.55 22.76
N VAL A 344 1.86 7.59 22.08
CA VAL A 344 1.01 8.63 22.68
C VAL A 344 -0.38 8.11 23.01
N VAL A 345 -1.01 7.37 22.09
CA VAL A 345 -2.43 7.00 22.17
C VAL A 345 -2.65 5.67 22.89
N ASP A 346 -1.86 4.65 22.54
CA ASP A 346 -2.05 3.29 23.02
C ASP A 346 -0.97 2.90 24.07
N GLY A 347 0.17 3.60 24.11
CA GLY A 347 1.25 3.36 25.09
C GLY A 347 0.88 3.65 26.55
N ARG A 348 -0.09 4.54 26.79
CA ARG A 348 -0.61 4.82 28.16
C ARG A 348 -1.50 3.70 28.72
N ALA A 349 -2.04 2.82 27.87
CA ALA A 349 -2.86 1.69 28.30
C ALA A 349 -2.02 0.46 28.71
N ALA A 350 -0.71 0.49 28.48
CA ALA A 350 0.23 -0.59 28.80
C ALA A 350 1.11 -0.29 30.02
N ALA A 351 0.62 0.51 30.98
CA ALA A 351 1.24 0.53 32.31
C ALA A 351 1.04 -0.85 32.94
N PRO A 352 2.10 -1.54 33.41
CA PRO A 352 1.95 -2.83 34.04
C PRO A 352 1.08 -2.67 35.28
N VAL A 353 0.02 -3.47 35.38
CA VAL A 353 -0.67 -3.73 36.65
C VAL A 353 0.43 -4.23 37.59
N LEU A 354 0.87 -3.35 38.49
CA LEU A 354 1.82 -3.71 39.54
C LEU A 354 1.23 -4.88 40.31
N ALA A 355 2.06 -5.91 40.47
CA ALA A 355 1.76 -7.14 41.16
C ALA A 355 1.01 -6.88 42.47
N GLU A 356 -0.14 -7.53 42.61
CA GLU A 356 -0.84 -7.68 43.87
C GLU A 356 0.11 -8.32 44.90
N PRO A 357 0.36 -7.71 46.08
CA PRO A 357 1.26 -8.29 47.05
C PRO A 357 0.62 -9.56 47.60
N ALA A 358 1.33 -10.68 47.45
CA ALA A 358 0.99 -11.94 48.09
C ALA A 358 0.85 -11.73 49.61
N ILE A 359 -0.39 -11.66 50.10
CA ILE A 359 -0.67 -11.68 51.53
C ILE A 359 -0.29 -13.07 52.04
N ARG A 360 0.83 -13.10 52.78
CA ARG A 360 1.29 -14.22 53.59
C ARG A 360 0.13 -14.78 54.42
N ARG A 361 -0.12 -16.08 54.30
CA ARG A 361 -0.72 -16.87 55.38
C ARG A 361 0.30 -16.93 56.53
N ILE A 362 -0.12 -16.45 57.70
CA ILE A 362 0.28 -16.95 59.01
C ILE A 362 -1.01 -17.44 59.65
#